data_AF-A0A1S2NZT7-F1
#
_entry.id   AF-A0A1S2NZT7-F1
#
_cell.length_a   1.000
_cell.length_b   1.000
_cell.length_c   1.000
_cell.angle_alpha   90.00
_cell.angle_beta   90.00
_cell.angle_gamma   90.00
#
_symmetry.space_group_name_H-M   'P 1'
#
loop_
_entity.id
_entity.type
_entity.pdbx_description
1 polymer ?
#
loop_
_entity_poly.entity_id
_entity_poly.type
_entity_poly.pdbx_seq_one_letter_code
_entity_poly.pdbx_strand_id
1 'polypeptide(L)'
;MYDRRREEARLAVRQAVQRLTEDAAALTAASAEAREIGLTTRAEDLRRAVLTAWCAGVARGDLAQDARVEIGVIDDWVVRTSPLGS
;
A
#
# COMPACT_ATOMS: atom_id res chain seq x y z
N MET A 1 2.09 -26.92 0.10
CA MET A 1 1.60 -26.00 -0.97
C MET A 1 1.31 -24.57 -0.49
N TYR A 2 0.95 -24.34 0.77
CA TYR A 2 0.69 -22.99 1.30
C TYR A 2 1.96 -22.12 1.46
N ASP A 3 3.12 -22.71 1.76
CA ASP A 3 4.38 -21.96 1.93
C ASP A 3 4.88 -21.30 0.65
N ARG A 4 4.77 -21.97 -0.50
CA ARG A 4 5.24 -21.44 -1.78
C ARG A 4 4.50 -20.16 -2.20
N ARG A 5 3.18 -20.13 -2.01
CA ARG A 5 2.38 -18.92 -2.28
C ARG A 5 2.72 -17.78 -1.32
N ARG A 6 3.09 -18.10 -0.08
CA ARG A 6 3.53 -17.10 0.91
C ARG A 6 4.90 -16.52 0.55
N GLU A 7 5.80 -17.34 0.04
CA GLU A 7 7.12 -16.92 -0.42
C GLU A 7 7.04 -16.08 -1.69
N GLU A 8 6.20 -16.48 -2.65
CA GLU A 8 5.92 -15.74 -3.88
C GLU A 8 5.30 -14.36 -3.58
N ALA A 9 4.35 -14.29 -2.64
CA ALA A 9 3.76 -13.03 -2.20
C ALA A 9 4.81 -12.11 -1.54
N ARG A 10 5.68 -12.66 -0.68
CA ARG A 10 6.78 -11.90 -0.05
C ARG A 10 7.79 -11.38 -1.08
N LEU A 11 8.07 -12.15 -2.12
CA LEU A 11 8.99 -11.77 -3.18
C LEU A 11 8.42 -10.63 -4.03
N ALA A 12 7.13 -10.70 -4.36
CA ALA A 12 6.42 -9.66 -5.08
C ALA A 12 6.42 -8.32 -4.31
N VAL A 13 6.20 -8.36 -3.00
CA VAL A 13 6.28 -7.17 -2.14
C VAL A 13 7.69 -6.57 -2.14
N ARG A 14 8.72 -7.39 -2.03
CA ARG A 14 10.12 -6.90 -2.08
C ARG A 14 10.46 -6.25 -3.42
N GLN A 15 9.98 -6.81 -4.51
CA GLN A 15 10.19 -6.25 -5.85
C GLN A 15 9.46 -4.92 -6.04
N ALA A 16 8.23 -4.81 -5.52
CA ALA A 16 7.47 -3.56 -5.56
C ALA A 16 8.16 -2.45 -4.75
N VAL A 17 8.72 -2.77 -3.57
CA VAL A 17 9.47 -1.81 -2.74
C VAL A 17 10.76 -1.34 -3.41
N GLN A 18 11.50 -2.25 -4.07
CA GLN A 18 12.68 -1.85 -4.85
C GLN A 18 12.31 -0.91 -6.00
N ARG A 19 11.28 -1.27 -6.78
CA ARG A 19 10.76 -0.40 -7.84
C ARG A 19 10.38 0.97 -7.32
N LEU A 20 9.67 1.05 -6.19
CA LEU A 20 9.31 2.30 -5.54
C LEU A 20 10.52 3.16 -5.15
N THR A 21 11.62 2.55 -4.74
CA THR A 21 12.83 3.27 -4.31
C THR A 21 13.60 3.81 -5.51
N GLU A 22 13.77 3.01 -6.56
CA GLU A 22 14.40 3.42 -7.82
C GLU A 22 13.59 4.52 -8.52
N ASP A 23 12.28 4.35 -8.53
CA ASP A 23 11.35 5.25 -9.19
C ASP A 23 11.14 6.55 -8.37
N ALA A 24 11.31 6.52 -7.04
CA ALA A 24 11.38 7.73 -6.22
C ALA A 24 12.67 8.52 -6.44
N ALA A 25 13.81 7.83 -6.65
CA ALA A 25 15.05 8.49 -7.01
C ALA A 25 14.98 9.13 -8.41
N ALA A 26 14.35 8.46 -9.37
CA ALA A 26 14.11 9.00 -10.71
C ALA A 26 13.09 10.17 -10.72
N LEU A 27 12.00 10.07 -9.93
CA LEU A 27 11.02 11.16 -9.79
C LEU A 27 11.59 12.39 -9.08
N THR A 28 12.55 12.21 -8.16
CA THR A 28 13.20 13.34 -7.47
C THR A 28 14.00 14.21 -8.45
N ALA A 29 14.44 13.65 -9.58
CA ALA A 29 15.17 14.37 -10.62
C ALA A 29 14.25 15.10 -11.64
N ALA A 30 12.97 14.75 -11.73
CA ALA A 30 12.05 15.25 -12.75
C ALA A 30 10.84 15.97 -12.12
N SER A 31 10.97 17.27 -11.84
CA SER A 31 9.92 18.26 -11.53
C SER A 31 8.95 17.99 -10.35
N ALA A 32 8.62 19.07 -9.62
CA ALA A 32 7.73 19.04 -8.45
C ALA A 32 6.30 18.56 -8.76
N GLU A 33 5.76 18.87 -9.95
CA GLU A 33 4.43 18.41 -10.38
C GLU A 33 4.38 16.91 -10.67
N ALA A 34 5.43 16.34 -11.31
CA ALA A 34 5.48 14.89 -11.54
C ALA A 34 5.72 14.14 -10.22
N ARG A 35 6.42 14.75 -9.27
CA ARG A 35 6.51 14.25 -7.89
C ARG A 35 5.15 14.25 -7.19
N GLU A 36 4.35 15.30 -7.32
CA GLU A 36 3.03 15.38 -6.68
C GLU A 36 2.02 14.40 -7.30
N ILE A 37 1.99 14.29 -8.63
CA ILE A 37 1.18 13.30 -9.34
C ILE A 37 1.63 11.88 -8.98
N GLY A 38 2.93 11.61 -8.97
CA GLY A 38 3.45 10.30 -8.60
C GLY A 38 3.21 9.93 -7.14
N LEU A 39 3.23 10.89 -6.21
CA LEU A 39 2.88 10.67 -4.81
C LEU A 39 1.39 10.36 -4.65
N THR A 40 0.53 11.05 -5.41
CA THR A 40 -0.93 10.83 -5.39
C THR A 40 -1.27 9.44 -5.91
N THR A 41 -0.72 9.04 -7.06
CA THR A 41 -0.89 7.69 -7.61
C THR A 41 -0.39 6.62 -6.65
N ARG A 42 0.78 6.82 -6.03
CA ARG A 42 1.35 5.88 -5.05
C ARG A 42 0.49 5.77 -3.79
N ALA A 43 -0.15 6.85 -3.35
CA ALA A 43 -1.07 6.81 -2.22
C ALA A 43 -2.36 6.03 -2.56
N GLU A 44 -2.88 6.16 -3.78
CA GLU A 44 -4.04 5.38 -4.24
C GLU A 44 -3.73 3.89 -4.36
N ASP A 45 -2.56 3.53 -4.90
CA ASP A 45 -2.13 2.13 -4.99
C ASP A 45 -1.92 1.52 -3.59
N LEU A 46 -1.32 2.27 -2.66
CA LEU A 46 -1.17 1.84 -1.28
C LEU A 46 -2.54 1.59 -0.62
N ARG A 47 -3.49 2.51 -0.82
CA ARG A 47 -4.86 2.36 -0.34
C ARG A 47 -5.51 1.09 -0.91
N ARG A 48 -5.41 0.83 -2.21
CA ARG A 48 -5.96 -0.40 -2.82
C ARG A 48 -5.33 -1.67 -2.26
N ALA A 49 -4.01 -1.67 -2.05
CA ALA A 49 -3.30 -2.81 -1.48
C ALA A 49 -3.75 -3.09 -0.04
N VAL A 50 -3.89 -2.06 0.79
CA VAL A 50 -4.39 -2.18 2.17
C VAL A 50 -5.81 -2.74 2.19
N LEU A 51 -6.69 -2.25 1.31
CA LEU A 51 -8.07 -2.75 1.24
C LEU A 51 -8.15 -4.21 0.78
N THR A 52 -7.31 -4.59 -0.19
CA THR A 52 -7.23 -5.98 -0.65
C THR A 52 -6.75 -6.90 0.48
N ALA A 53 -5.76 -6.48 1.25
CA ALA A 53 -5.23 -7.23 2.37
C ALA A 53 -6.22 -7.29 3.56
N TRP A 54 -6.96 -6.21 3.81
CA TRP A 54 -8.08 -6.20 4.76
C TRP A 54 -9.18 -7.20 4.35
N CYS A 55 -9.60 -7.20 3.08
CA CYS A 55 -10.55 -8.18 2.55
C CYS A 55 -10.05 -9.63 2.64
N ALA A 56 -8.73 -9.84 2.63
CA ALA A 56 -8.10 -11.14 2.86
C ALA A 56 -7.99 -11.53 4.35
N GLY A 57 -8.43 -10.66 5.27
CA GLY A 57 -8.49 -10.92 6.71
C GLY A 57 -7.24 -10.51 7.49
N VAL A 58 -6.34 -9.70 6.91
CA VAL A 58 -5.15 -9.19 7.63
C VAL A 58 -5.58 -8.17 8.69
N ALA A 59 -5.00 -8.26 9.90
CA ALA A 59 -5.34 -7.36 10.99
C ALA A 59 -4.85 -5.93 10.72
N ARG A 60 -5.62 -4.94 11.17
CA ARG A 60 -5.32 -3.50 10.94
C ARG A 60 -3.97 -3.05 11.50
N GLY A 61 -3.54 -3.64 12.62
CA GLY A 61 -2.21 -3.37 13.20
C GLY A 61 -1.07 -3.82 12.29
N ASP A 62 -1.19 -5.02 11.69
CA ASP A 62 -0.20 -5.53 10.74
C ASP A 62 -0.17 -4.67 9.46
N LEU A 63 -1.34 -4.25 8.97
CA LEU A 63 -1.45 -3.34 7.82
C LEU A 63 -0.81 -1.98 8.09
N ALA A 64 -1.03 -1.40 9.28
CA ALA A 64 -0.44 -0.14 9.69
C ALA A 64 1.10 -0.24 9.74
N GLN A 65 1.62 -1.35 10.29
CA GLN A 65 3.04 -1.60 10.37
C GLN A 65 3.68 -1.83 9.00
N ASP A 66 3.02 -2.60 8.12
CA ASP A 66 3.50 -2.88 6.76
C ASP A 66 3.45 -1.64 5.86
N ALA A 67 2.39 -0.85 5.96
CA ALA A 67 2.24 0.40 5.22
C ALA A 67 3.01 1.57 5.84
N ARG A 68 3.57 1.41 7.05
CA ARG A 68 4.25 2.46 7.85
C ARG A 68 3.41 3.72 8.03
N VAL A 69 2.10 3.53 8.21
CA VAL A 69 1.15 4.60 8.49
C VAL A 69 0.51 4.36 9.85
N GLU A 70 -0.04 5.41 10.43
CA GLU A 70 -0.78 5.25 11.68
C GLU A 70 -2.04 4.39 11.47
N ILE A 71 -2.39 3.62 12.49
CA ILE A 71 -3.58 2.76 12.45
C ILE A 71 -4.87 3.54 12.15
N GLY A 72 -4.95 4.81 12.57
CA GLY A 72 -6.09 5.69 12.26
C GLY A 72 -6.25 5.98 10.75
N VAL A 73 -5.15 5.97 9.98
CA VAL A 73 -5.20 6.10 8.52
C VAL A 73 -5.78 4.85 7.89
N ILE A 74 -5.40 3.66 8.39
CA ILE A 74 -5.96 2.38 7.96
C ILE A 74 -7.46 2.33 8.30
N ASP A 75 -7.85 2.78 9.50
CA ASP A 75 -9.25 2.85 9.91
C ASP A 75 -10.08 3.77 9.01
N ASP A 76 -9.61 4.98 8.66
CA ASP A 76 -10.32 5.86 7.70
C ASP A 76 -10.49 5.19 6.33
N TRP A 77 -9.46 4.50 5.86
CA TRP A 77 -9.53 3.79 4.57
C TRP A 77 -10.53 2.65 4.59
N VAL A 78 -10.53 1.82 5.65
CA VAL A 78 -11.46 0.71 5.80
C VAL A 78 -12.90 1.22 5.99
N VAL A 79 -13.11 2.22 6.86
CA VAL A 79 -14.43 2.81 7.14
C VAL A 79 -15.05 3.42 5.89
N ARG A 80 -14.28 4.18 5.08
CA ARG A 80 -14.78 4.74 3.80
C ARG A 80 -15.17 3.71 2.76
N THR A 81 -14.75 2.44 2.92
CA THR A 81 -14.98 1.39 1.90
C THR A 81 -16.09 0.43 2.28
N SER A 82 -16.54 0.48 3.52
CA SER A 82 -17.75 -0.22 3.94
C SER A 82 -18.97 0.67 3.63
N PRO A 83 -19.86 0.29 2.69
CA PRO A 83 -21.09 1.04 2.44
C PRO A 83 -22.16 0.84 3.53
N LEU A 84 -21.78 0.52 4.77
CA LEU A 84 -22.72 0.22 5.85
C LEU A 84 -22.67 1.31 6.92
N GLY A 85 -23.06 2.50 6.49
CA GLY A 85 -23.76 3.45 7.34
C GLY A 85 -25.22 3.47 6.94
N SER A 86 -26.04 2.61 7.55
CA SER A 86 -27.48 2.77 7.80
C SER A 86 -27.94 1.68 8.74
#